data_AF-A0A925KME8-F1
#
_entry.id   AF-A0A925KME8-F1
#
_cell.length_a   1.000
_cell.length_b   1.000
_cell.length_c   1.000
_cell.angle_alpha   90.00
_cell.angle_beta   90.00
_cell.angle_gamma   90.00
#
_symmetry.space_group_name_H-M   'P 1'
#
loop_
_entity.id
_entity.type
_entity.pdbx_description
1 polymer ?
#
loop_
_entity_poly.entity_id
_entity_poly.type
_entity_poly.pdbx_seq_one_letter_code
_entity_poly.pdbx_strand_id
1 'polypeptide(L)' 'NVGGSDVLLGEIGAVRFYMSVSQFEYWKHTQLIIDVVPGRGGMFSLEGPEGLRFLTRSRLFTDQEWVTLENQA' A
#
# COMPACT_ATOMS: atom_id res chain seq x y z
N ASN A 1 -13.53 1.38 14.19
CA ASN A 1 -13.52 -0.02 14.63
C ASN A 1 -12.86 -0.79 13.50
N VAL A 2 -11.56 -1.03 13.60
CA VAL A 2 -10.85 -1.89 12.64
C VAL A 2 -11.33 -3.29 12.95
N GLY A 3 -12.27 -3.82 12.16
CA GLY A 3 -12.63 -5.23 12.26
C GLY A 3 -11.33 -6.04 12.16
N GLY A 4 -11.17 -7.11 12.93
CA GLY A 4 -9.93 -7.90 13.07
C GLY A 4 -9.51 -8.62 11.79
N SER A 5 -9.40 -7.88 10.70
CA SER A 5 -9.38 -8.31 9.31
C SER A 5 -8.50 -7.38 8.47
N ASP A 6 -7.70 -6.50 9.09
CA ASP A 6 -6.70 -5.67 8.40
C ASP A 6 -5.30 -6.12 8.79
N VAL A 7 -4.44 -6.30 7.79
CA VAL A 7 -3.02 -6.63 7.89
C VAL A 7 -2.22 -5.34 7.85
N LEU A 8 -1.34 -5.14 8.82
CA LEU A 8 -0.35 -4.06 8.78
C LEU A 8 0.73 -4.42 7.76
N LEU A 9 0.85 -3.65 6.68
CA LEU A 9 1.88 -3.89 5.66
C LEU A 9 3.22 -3.23 6.01
N GLY A 10 3.17 -2.16 6.81
CA GLY A 10 4.35 -1.40 7.21
C GLY A 10 4.02 0.07 7.47
N GLU A 11 5.01 0.94 7.31
CA GLU A 11 4.88 2.38 7.54
C GLU A 11 5.38 3.17 6.31
N ILE A 12 4.68 4.24 5.97
CA ILE A 12 5.11 5.24 4.98
C ILE A 12 5.41 6.52 5.76
N GLY A 13 6.69 6.90 5.83
CA GLY A 13 7.12 7.88 6.82
C GLY A 13 6.89 7.32 8.23
N ALA A 14 6.12 8.02 9.05
CA ALA A 14 5.73 7.57 10.39
C ALA A 14 4.26 7.13 10.49
N VAL A 15 3.62 6.86 9.34
CA VAL A 15 2.19 6.53 9.26
C VAL A 15 2.03 5.06 8.88
N ARG A 16 1.28 4.31 9.69
CA ARG A 16 0.99 2.90 9.44
C ARG A 16 0.06 2.72 8.25
N PHE A 17 0.40 1.74 7.41
CA PHE A 17 -0.35 1.42 6.20
C PHE A 17 -0.93 0.01 6.31
N TYR A 18 -2.25 -0.09 6.15
CA TYR A 18 -3.01 -1.31 6.35
C TYR A 18 -3.72 -1.74 5.07
N MET A 19 -4.00 -3.03 4.94
CA MET A 19 -4.78 -3.62 3.87
C MET A 19 -5.70 -4.68 4.44
N SER A 20 -6.92 -4.82 3.92
CA SER A 20 -7.80 -5.91 4.38
C SER A 20 -7.19 -7.28 4.08
N VAL A 21 -7.44 -8.28 4.91
CA VAL A 21 -6.95 -9.65 4.76
C VAL A 21 -7.31 -10.22 3.38
N SER A 22 -8.53 -9.95 2.90
CA SER A 22 -8.97 -10.40 1.57
C SER A 22 -8.16 -9.78 0.43
N GLN A 23 -7.80 -8.50 0.54
CA GLN A 23 -6.92 -7.85 -0.42
C GLN A 23 -5.49 -8.36 -0.26
N PHE A 24 -5.02 -8.54 0.98
CA PHE A 24 -3.68 -9.04 1.25
C PHE A 24 -3.46 -10.42 0.64
N GLU A 25 -4.37 -11.37 0.82
CA GLU A 25 -4.22 -12.70 0.22
C GLU A 25 -4.10 -12.66 -1.30
N TYR A 26 -4.81 -11.72 -1.94
CA TYR A 26 -4.73 -11.52 -3.38
C TYR A 26 -3.44 -10.78 -3.80
N TRP A 27 -2.97 -9.79 -3.05
CA TRP A 27 -1.90 -8.88 -3.46
C TRP A 27 -0.54 -9.15 -2.80
N LYS A 28 -0.44 -10.09 -1.84
CA LYS A 28 0.78 -10.32 -1.02
C LYS A 28 2.04 -10.56 -1.84
N HIS A 29 1.91 -11.13 -3.03
CA HIS A 29 3.02 -11.41 -3.95
C HIS A 29 3.45 -10.20 -4.80
N THR A 30 2.95 -8.99 -4.46
CA THR A 30 3.30 -7.74 -5.13
C THR A 30 3.90 -6.71 -4.18
N GLN A 31 4.89 -5.98 -4.67
CA GLN A 31 5.32 -4.73 -4.05
C GLN A 31 4.29 -3.65 -4.38
N LEU A 32 3.68 -3.08 -3.35
CA LEU A 32 2.89 -1.84 -3.48
C LEU A 32 3.81 -0.64 -3.43
N ILE A 33 3.61 0.28 -4.36
CA ILE A 33 4.37 1.52 -4.49
C ILE A 33 3.35 2.66 -4.44
N ILE A 34 3.50 3.56 -3.46
CA ILE A 34 2.61 4.69 -3.26
C ILE A 34 3.37 5.96 -3.65
N ASP A 35 2.99 6.57 -4.77
CA ASP A 35 3.57 7.81 -5.26
C ASP A 35 2.68 9.01 -4.98
N VAL A 36 3.29 10.20 -5.02
CA VAL A 36 2.60 11.49 -5.10
C VAL A 36 2.92 12.11 -6.45
N VAL A 37 1.89 12.37 -7.24
CA VAL A 37 2.03 12.91 -8.61
C VAL A 37 1.11 14.10 -8.82
N PRO A 38 1.40 14.99 -9.80
CA PRO A 38 0.47 16.05 -10.18
C PRO A 38 -0.88 15.49 -10.63
N GLY A 39 -1.98 16.11 -10.21
CA GLY A 39 -3.32 15.73 -10.64
C GLY A 39 -4.39 16.04 -9.61
N ARG A 40 -5.63 15.71 -9.96
CA ARG A 40 -6.77 15.84 -9.04
C ARG A 40 -6.90 14.56 -8.21
N GLY A 41 -6.77 14.67 -6.90
CA GLY A 41 -7.05 13.60 -5.94
C GLY A 41 -8.53 13.20 -5.91
N GLY A 42 -8.85 12.16 -5.15
CA GLY A 42 -10.23 11.76 -4.88
C GLY A 42 -10.99 12.86 -4.12
N MET A 43 -12.33 12.79 -4.09
CA MET A 43 -13.15 13.83 -3.43
C MET A 43 -12.85 14.02 -1.94
N PHE A 44 -12.21 13.04 -1.29
CA PHE A 44 -11.85 13.06 0.13
C PHE A 44 -10.33 13.14 0.38
N SER A 45 -9.55 13.44 -0.65
CA SER A 45 -8.09 13.60 -0.54
C SER A 45 -7.73 14.98 0.00
N LEU A 46 -6.90 15.02 1.04
CA LEU A 46 -6.46 16.29 1.67
C LEU A 46 -5.52 17.08 0.78
N GLU A 47 -4.76 16.41 -0.09
CA GLU A 47 -3.81 17.02 -1.03
C GLU A 47 -4.48 17.64 -2.27
N GLY A 48 -5.80 17.49 -2.42
CA GLY A 48 -6.56 18.01 -3.57
C GLY A 48 -6.33 19.50 -3.87
N PRO A 49 -6.33 20.40 -2.87
CA PRO A 49 -5.99 21.82 -3.06
C PRO A 49 -4.54 22.08 -3.49
N GLU A 50 -3.63 21.13 -3.28
CA GLU A 50 -2.21 21.26 -3.65
C GLU A 50 -1.95 20.86 -5.11
N GLY A 51 -2.99 20.42 -5.85
CA GLY A 51 -2.84 19.96 -7.23
C GLY A 51 -2.09 18.63 -7.35
N LEU A 52 -2.06 17.85 -6.25
CA LEU A 52 -1.42 16.55 -6.15
C LEU A 52 -2.46 15.44 -5.99
N ARG A 53 -2.01 14.20 -6.19
CA ARG A 53 -2.76 12.99 -5.86
C ARG A 53 -1.85 11.83 -5.53
N PHE A 54 -2.35 10.89 -4.73
CA PHE A 54 -1.71 9.59 -4.59
C PHE A 54 -1.95 8.70 -5.81
N LEU A 55 -0.91 7.98 -6.21
CA LEU A 55 -0.97 6.93 -7.23
C LEU A 55 -0.41 5.62 -6.65
N THR A 56 -1.27 4.62 -6.55
CA THR A 56 -0.84 3.26 -6.19
C THR A 56 -0.44 2.50 -7.44
N ARG A 57 0.80 2.02 -7.47
CA ARG A 57 1.31 1.08 -8.46
C ARG A 57 1.66 -0.23 -7.78
N SER A 58 1.73 -1.29 -8.56
CA SER A 58 2.18 -2.59 -8.09
C SER A 58 3.12 -3.23 -9.09
N ARG A 59 4.05 -4.04 -8.59
CA ARG A 59 4.84 -4.97 -9.38
C ARG A 59 4.94 -6.29 -8.66
N LEU A 60 5.13 -7.38 -9.40
CA LEU A 60 5.47 -8.66 -8.78
C LEU A 60 6.80 -8.54 -8.03
N PHE A 61 6.88 -9.19 -6.87
CA PHE A 61 8.17 -9.47 -6.26
C PHE A 61 8.96 -10.42 -7.16
N THR A 62 10.27 -10.25 -7.18
CA THR A 62 11.17 -11.28 -7.70
C THR A 62 11.18 -12.48 -6.77
N ASP A 63 11.56 -13.66 -7.27
CA ASP A 63 11.65 -14.88 -6.46
C ASP A 63 12.52 -14.68 -5.20
N GLN A 64 13.63 -13.94 -5.34
CA GLN A 64 14.53 -13.66 -4.22
C GLN A 64 13.90 -12.72 -3.17
N GLU A 65 13.16 -11.70 -3.60
CA GLU A 65 12.43 -10.82 -2.70
C GLU A 65 11.32 -11.58 -1.96
N TRP A 66 10.59 -12.44 -2.69
CA TRP A 66 9.51 -13.24 -2.11
C TRP A 66 10.02 -14.21 -1.05
N VAL A 67 11.09 -14.95 -1.33
CA VAL A 67 11.73 -15.85 -0.35
C VAL A 67 12.20 -15.08 0.88
N THR A 68 12.71 -13.86 0.70
CA THR A 68 13.14 -13.04 1.84
C THR A 68 11.97 -12.65 2.73
N LEU A 69 10.82 -12.29 2.15
CA LEU A 69 9.61 -11.92 2.87
C LEU A 69 8.95 -13.11 3.57
N GLU A 70 8.90 -14.28 2.93
CA GLU A 70 8.37 -15.50 3.56
C GLU A 70 9.19 -15.91 4.79
N ASN A 71 10.50 -15.69 4.80
CA ASN A 71 11.36 -15.99 5.94
C ASN A 71 11.25 -14.96 7.09
N GLN A 72 10.57 -13.84 6.87
CA GLN A 72 10.33 -12.80 7.88
C GLN A 72 8.98 -12.93 8.58
N ALA A 73 8.05 -13.71 8.01
CA ALA A 73 6.70 -13.97 8.53
C ALA A 73 6.69 -15.15 9.50
#